data_AF-A0A1F3C3M8-F1
#
_entry.id   AF-A0A1F3C3M8-F1
#
_cell.length_a   1.000
_cell.length_b   1.000
_cell.length_c   1.000
_cell.angle_alpha   90.00
_cell.angle_beta   90.00
_cell.angle_gamma   90.00
#
_symmetry.space_group_name_H-M   'P 1'
#
loop_
_entity.id
_entity.type
_entity.pdbx_description
1 polymer ?
#
loop_
_entity_poly.entity_id
_entity_poly.type
_entity_poly.pdbx_seq_one_letter_code
_entity_poly.pdbx_strand_id
1 'polypeptide(L)'
;MTQDSAIKLFNDKQIRTLWDNDQEKWFFSIVDVVGVLTGSPNPRKYWSVLKTRLKAEGSQLATNCSQLKMLSSDGKYYKTDVADTEQLFRLIQSIPSPKAEPFKLWLAKIGRERIDEIEDPEIGIDRLMETYLRKGYSTSWINQRLKSIEVRKELTDEWENRGVKKGQEYAILTDEITKAWSGFTTKQYKEFKTLKKENLRDHMTNLELVLNMLAEATTTEISKEKKPKTFKENQKIAKQGGTIAGNTRKEIEAKSGKKIVTRENAKQLIEKKNKELDK
;
A
#
# COMPACT_ATOMS: atom_id res chain seq x y z
N MET A 1 -13.48 13.11 13.30
CA MET A 1 -13.18 11.70 13.66
C MET A 1 -11.68 11.50 13.57
N THR A 2 -11.07 11.03 14.64
CA THR A 2 -9.75 10.37 14.54
C THR A 2 -9.93 9.06 13.78
N GLN A 3 -8.87 8.56 13.13
CA GLN A 3 -8.86 7.25 12.48
C GLN A 3 -9.42 6.15 13.41
N ASP A 4 -9.17 6.27 14.71
CA ASP A 4 -9.68 5.39 15.77
C ASP A 4 -11.22 5.37 15.90
N SER A 5 -11.89 6.48 15.59
CA SER A 5 -13.36 6.58 15.67
C SER A 5 -14.04 5.82 14.52
N ALA A 6 -13.49 5.94 13.31
CA ALA A 6 -13.98 5.22 12.15
C ALA A 6 -13.66 3.71 12.28
N ILE A 7 -12.49 3.35 12.81
CA ILE A 7 -12.11 1.96 13.07
C ILE A 7 -12.99 1.34 14.18
N LYS A 8 -13.33 2.07 15.24
CA LYS A 8 -14.22 1.60 16.31
C LYS A 8 -15.60 1.18 15.81
N LEU A 9 -16.20 1.94 14.87
CA LEU A 9 -17.53 1.63 14.32
C LEU A 9 -17.58 0.26 13.63
N PHE A 10 -16.47 -0.18 13.05
CA PHE A 10 -16.34 -1.48 12.38
C PHE A 10 -15.82 -2.59 13.32
N ASN A 11 -15.19 -2.26 14.45
CA ASN A 11 -14.64 -3.24 15.40
C ASN A 11 -15.69 -3.75 16.41
N ASP A 12 -16.69 -2.95 16.79
CA ASP A 12 -17.69 -3.35 17.80
C ASP A 12 -18.76 -4.32 17.27
N LYS A 13 -18.84 -4.52 15.95
CA LYS A 13 -19.69 -5.54 15.31
C LYS A 13 -18.91 -6.27 14.23
N GLN A 14 -18.83 -7.58 14.34
CA GLN A 14 -18.06 -8.43 13.42
C GLN A 14 -18.69 -8.42 12.02
N ILE A 15 -18.24 -7.52 11.16
CA ILE A 15 -18.57 -7.55 9.73
C ILE A 15 -17.82 -8.71 9.11
N ARG A 16 -18.54 -9.64 8.47
CA ARG A 16 -17.90 -10.76 7.79
C ARG A 16 -17.12 -10.26 6.59
N THR A 17 -15.85 -10.65 6.54
CA THR A 17 -14.92 -10.31 5.46
C THR A 17 -14.38 -11.57 4.82
N LEU A 18 -14.09 -11.48 3.52
CA LEU A 18 -13.43 -12.52 2.77
C LEU A 18 -12.34 -11.89 1.90
N TRP A 19 -11.15 -12.49 1.94
CA TRP A 19 -10.02 -12.11 1.11
C TRP A 19 -10.02 -12.96 -0.17
N ASP A 20 -10.02 -12.30 -1.32
CA ASP A 20 -9.87 -12.92 -2.64
C ASP A 20 -8.42 -12.77 -3.10
N ASN A 21 -7.72 -13.90 -3.28
CA ASN A 21 -6.31 -13.91 -3.69
C ASN A 21 -6.13 -13.55 -5.16
N ASP A 22 -7.09 -13.89 -6.03
CA ASP A 22 -6.96 -13.71 -7.47
C ASP A 22 -7.15 -12.24 -7.86
N GLN A 23 -8.10 -11.58 -7.20
CA GLN A 23 -8.39 -10.16 -7.40
C GLN A 23 -7.59 -9.23 -6.46
N GLU A 24 -6.90 -9.81 -5.47
CA GLU A 24 -6.24 -9.08 -4.38
C GLU A 24 -7.16 -8.06 -3.67
N LYS A 25 -8.43 -8.43 -3.48
CA LYS A 25 -9.47 -7.58 -2.87
C LYS A 25 -10.05 -8.16 -1.60
N TRP A 26 -10.47 -7.27 -0.70
CA TRP A 26 -11.34 -7.61 0.42
C TRP A 26 -12.80 -7.43 0.01
N PHE A 27 -13.60 -8.44 0.30
CA PHE A 27 -15.05 -8.43 0.16
C PHE A 27 -15.70 -8.38 1.54
N PHE A 28 -16.72 -7.54 1.67
CA PHE A 28 -17.46 -7.29 2.92
C PHE A 28 -18.91 -7.71 2.74
N SER A 29 -19.50 -8.36 3.75
CA SER A 29 -20.94 -8.65 3.73
C SER A 29 -21.75 -7.36 3.76
N ILE A 30 -22.56 -7.13 2.72
CA ILE A 30 -23.41 -5.93 2.62
C ILE A 30 -24.43 -5.88 3.76
N VAL A 31 -25.05 -7.03 4.07
CA VAL A 31 -26.08 -7.12 5.12
C VAL A 31 -25.51 -6.76 6.48
N ASP A 32 -24.29 -7.21 6.79
CA ASP A 32 -23.65 -6.92 8.08
C ASP A 32 -23.34 -5.42 8.18
N VAL A 33 -22.78 -4.83 7.11
CA VAL A 33 -22.48 -3.39 7.06
C VAL A 33 -23.75 -2.55 7.20
N VAL A 34 -24.82 -2.92 6.48
CA VAL A 34 -26.13 -2.28 6.64
C VAL A 34 -26.58 -2.39 8.10
N GLY A 35 -26.40 -3.52 8.77
CA GLY A 35 -26.75 -3.70 10.18
C GLY A 35 -25.95 -2.80 11.13
N VAL A 36 -24.65 -2.61 10.88
CA VAL A 36 -23.81 -1.68 11.65
C VAL A 36 -24.27 -0.24 11.43
N LEU A 37 -24.38 0.17 10.17
CA LEU A 37 -24.62 1.56 9.77
C LEU A 37 -26.06 2.02 9.91
N THR A 38 -27.02 1.12 10.09
CA THR A 38 -28.42 1.49 10.31
C THR A 38 -28.89 1.19 11.72
N GLY A 39 -28.27 0.21 12.39
CA GLY A 39 -28.82 -0.36 13.62
C GLY A 39 -30.15 -1.10 13.42
N SER A 40 -30.53 -1.40 12.17
CA SER A 40 -31.80 -2.06 11.86
C SER A 40 -31.90 -3.43 12.55
N PRO A 41 -33.06 -3.77 13.15
CA PRO A 41 -33.29 -5.11 13.68
C PRO A 41 -33.42 -6.16 12.57
N ASN A 42 -33.68 -5.75 11.32
CA ASN A 42 -33.70 -6.64 10.16
C ASN A 42 -32.89 -6.05 8.99
N PRO A 43 -31.55 -6.17 9.02
CA PRO A 43 -30.67 -5.62 7.98
C PRO A 43 -30.90 -6.21 6.59
N ARG A 44 -31.37 -7.47 6.49
CA ARG A 44 -31.70 -8.11 5.21
C ARG A 44 -32.87 -7.42 4.53
N LYS A 45 -33.94 -7.14 5.29
CA LYS A 45 -35.11 -6.41 4.76
C LYS A 45 -34.72 -4.98 4.37
N TYR A 46 -33.92 -4.31 5.21
CA TYR A 46 -33.39 -2.98 4.87
C TYR A 46 -32.62 -3.01 3.55
N TRP A 47 -31.69 -3.97 3.40
CA TRP A 47 -30.92 -4.13 2.16
C TRP A 47 -31.82 -4.39 0.95
N SER A 48 -32.85 -5.22 1.08
CA SER A 48 -33.79 -5.47 -0.02
C SER A 48 -34.49 -4.17 -0.48
N VAL A 49 -34.92 -3.32 0.46
CA VAL A 49 -35.55 -2.03 0.14
C VAL A 49 -34.54 -1.07 -0.47
N LEU A 50 -33.33 -0.98 0.09
CA LEU A 50 -32.26 -0.15 -0.43
C LEU A 50 -31.88 -0.56 -1.87
N LYS A 51 -31.79 -1.86 -2.14
CA LYS A 51 -31.52 -2.41 -3.46
C LYS A 51 -32.57 -1.96 -4.49
N THR A 52 -33.86 -1.94 -4.12
CA THR A 52 -34.92 -1.44 -5.01
C THR A 52 -34.74 0.05 -5.31
N ARG A 53 -34.43 0.87 -4.32
CA ARG A 53 -34.16 2.31 -4.52
C ARG A 53 -32.96 2.55 -5.42
N LEU A 54 -31.86 1.84 -5.15
CA LEU A 54 -30.65 1.87 -5.98
C LEU A 54 -30.93 1.50 -7.44
N LYS A 55 -31.79 0.50 -7.70
CA LYS A 55 -32.21 0.18 -9.08
C LYS A 55 -32.98 1.32 -9.73
N ALA A 56 -33.90 1.95 -9.00
CA ALA A 56 -34.67 3.09 -9.51
C ALA A 56 -33.77 4.30 -9.83
N GLU A 57 -32.69 4.49 -9.08
CA GLU A 57 -31.66 5.51 -9.32
C GLU A 57 -30.68 5.15 -10.46
N GLY A 58 -30.86 3.99 -11.12
CA GLY A 58 -29.94 3.51 -12.16
C GLY A 58 -28.59 3.00 -11.62
N SER A 59 -28.48 2.77 -10.30
CA SER A 59 -27.25 2.28 -9.69
C SER A 59 -26.97 0.82 -10.06
N GLN A 60 -25.83 0.59 -10.70
CA GLN A 60 -25.37 -0.76 -11.04
C GLN A 60 -25.02 -1.62 -9.81
N LEU A 61 -24.82 -1.03 -8.62
CA LEU A 61 -24.53 -1.77 -7.39
C LEU A 61 -25.64 -2.77 -7.03
N ALA A 62 -26.89 -2.43 -7.35
CA ALA A 62 -28.03 -3.28 -7.05
C ALA A 62 -28.21 -4.45 -8.04
N THR A 63 -27.54 -4.37 -9.19
CA THR A 63 -27.64 -5.34 -10.30
C THR A 63 -26.39 -6.22 -10.37
N ASN A 64 -25.20 -5.66 -10.12
CA ASN A 64 -23.90 -6.34 -10.24
C ASN A 64 -23.30 -6.71 -8.87
N CYS A 65 -24.15 -7.01 -7.88
CA CYS A 65 -23.67 -7.40 -6.57
C CYS A 65 -23.14 -8.84 -6.61
N SER A 66 -21.83 -8.99 -6.40
CA SER A 66 -21.20 -10.31 -6.29
C SER A 66 -21.76 -11.06 -5.08
N GLN A 67 -21.86 -12.38 -5.21
CA GLN A 67 -22.26 -13.26 -4.11
C GLN A 67 -21.17 -14.26 -3.79
N LEU A 68 -20.71 -14.27 -2.55
CA LEU A 68 -19.69 -15.22 -2.07
C LEU A 68 -20.24 -16.06 -0.93
N LYS A 69 -19.74 -17.29 -0.79
CA LYS A 69 -20.08 -18.17 0.33
C LYS A 69 -19.38 -17.65 1.59
N MET A 70 -20.17 -17.18 2.55
CA MET A 70 -19.68 -16.71 3.85
C MET A 70 -20.27 -17.56 4.97
N LEU A 71 -19.48 -17.77 6.04
CA LEU A 71 -19.94 -18.44 7.26
C LEU A 71 -21.05 -17.61 7.91
N SER A 72 -22.08 -18.26 8.43
CA SER A 72 -23.18 -17.62 9.18
C SER A 72 -23.16 -18.04 10.64
N SER A 73 -24.03 -17.44 11.46
CA SER A 73 -24.10 -17.65 12.91
C SER A 73 -24.48 -19.08 13.31
N ASP A 74 -25.09 -19.84 12.39
CA ASP A 74 -25.44 -21.25 12.55
C ASP A 74 -24.30 -22.21 12.17
N GLY A 75 -23.10 -21.68 11.87
CA GLY A 75 -21.94 -22.46 11.45
C GLY A 75 -22.00 -22.95 9.99
N LYS A 76 -23.03 -22.59 9.21
CA LYS A 76 -23.18 -22.98 7.81
C LYS A 76 -22.74 -21.87 6.86
N TYR A 77 -22.35 -22.25 5.64
CA TYR A 77 -21.96 -21.31 4.59
C TYR A 77 -23.14 -20.99 3.67
N TYR A 78 -23.41 -19.71 3.46
CA TYR A 78 -24.46 -19.24 2.55
C TYR A 78 -23.92 -18.23 1.55
N LYS A 79 -24.50 -18.24 0.34
CA LYS A 79 -24.28 -17.16 -0.64
C LYS A 79 -24.79 -15.85 -0.04
N THR A 80 -23.89 -14.91 0.11
CA THR A 80 -24.14 -13.61 0.73
C THR A 80 -23.74 -12.53 -0.28
N ASP A 81 -24.59 -11.51 -0.42
CA ASP A 81 -24.27 -10.31 -1.19
C ASP A 81 -23.06 -9.61 -0.56
N VAL A 82 -22.02 -9.39 -1.36
CA VAL A 82 -20.77 -8.77 -0.94
C VAL A 82 -20.45 -7.53 -1.76
N ALA A 83 -19.67 -6.64 -1.17
CA ALA A 83 -19.11 -5.46 -1.81
C ALA A 83 -17.60 -5.39 -1.57
N ASP A 84 -16.84 -4.96 -2.58
CA ASP A 84 -15.47 -4.50 -2.34
C ASP A 84 -15.45 -3.08 -1.73
N THR A 85 -14.26 -2.53 -1.45
CA THR A 85 -14.12 -1.24 -0.77
C THR A 85 -14.80 -0.08 -1.52
N GLU A 86 -14.69 -0.02 -2.83
CA GLU A 86 -15.27 1.07 -3.64
C GLU A 86 -16.79 0.96 -3.66
N GLN A 87 -17.30 -0.24 -3.91
CA GLN A 87 -18.73 -0.53 -3.85
C GLN A 87 -19.32 -0.22 -2.47
N LEU A 88 -18.56 -0.50 -1.42
CA LEU A 88 -18.93 -0.20 -0.05
C LEU A 88 -19.04 1.31 0.20
N PHE A 89 -18.05 2.11 -0.22
CA PHE A 89 -18.12 3.56 -0.07
C PHE A 89 -19.33 4.15 -0.79
N ARG A 90 -19.63 3.67 -2.00
CA ARG A 90 -20.82 4.09 -2.74
C ARG A 90 -22.11 3.66 -2.04
N LEU A 91 -22.16 2.44 -1.49
CA LEU A 91 -23.31 1.96 -0.72
C LEU A 91 -23.57 2.85 0.52
N ILE A 92 -22.52 3.22 1.25
CA ILE A 92 -22.64 4.04 2.47
C ILE A 92 -23.33 5.37 2.17
N GLN A 93 -23.03 6.00 1.02
CA GLN A 93 -23.66 7.26 0.62
C GLN A 93 -25.19 7.14 0.49
N SER A 94 -25.68 5.99 0.05
CA SER A 94 -27.12 5.71 -0.12
C SER A 94 -27.84 5.29 1.17
N ILE A 95 -27.16 5.17 2.31
CA ILE A 95 -27.78 4.81 3.60
C ILE A 95 -28.19 6.08 4.36
N PRO A 96 -29.49 6.42 4.48
CA PRO A 96 -29.95 7.54 5.29
C PRO A 96 -29.99 7.15 6.78
N SER A 97 -28.84 7.16 7.46
CA SER A 97 -28.75 6.88 8.89
C SER A 97 -27.78 7.82 9.61
N PRO A 98 -28.11 8.28 10.84
CA PRO A 98 -27.16 9.03 11.68
C PRO A 98 -25.84 8.30 11.94
N LYS A 99 -25.83 6.96 11.90
CA LYS A 99 -24.59 6.18 12.09
C LYS A 99 -23.71 6.16 10.85
N ALA A 100 -24.28 6.38 9.67
CA ALA A 100 -23.54 6.52 8.42
C ALA A 100 -22.99 7.95 8.26
N GLU A 101 -23.63 8.95 8.86
CA GLU A 101 -23.31 10.37 8.67
C GLU A 101 -21.85 10.74 8.96
N PRO A 102 -21.20 10.28 10.06
CA PRO A 102 -19.79 10.54 10.27
C PRO A 102 -18.92 10.07 9.10
N PHE A 103 -19.25 8.90 8.52
CA PHE A 103 -18.50 8.35 7.39
C PHE A 103 -18.71 9.17 6.12
N LYS A 104 -19.93 9.67 5.88
CA LYS A 104 -20.22 10.55 4.74
C LYS A 104 -19.47 11.88 4.86
N LEU A 105 -19.48 12.49 6.04
CA LEU A 105 -18.71 13.70 6.33
C LEU A 105 -17.21 13.48 6.13
N TRP A 106 -16.70 12.31 6.54
CA TRP A 106 -15.31 11.94 6.29
C TRP A 106 -15.02 11.81 4.79
N LEU A 107 -15.85 11.10 4.01
CA LEU A 107 -15.69 11.01 2.56
C LEU A 107 -15.77 12.38 1.87
N ALA A 108 -16.69 13.26 2.31
CA ALA A 108 -16.80 14.62 1.79
C ALA A 108 -15.53 15.45 2.10
N LYS A 109 -14.99 15.30 3.32
CA LYS A 109 -13.72 15.93 3.71
C LYS A 109 -12.57 15.45 2.83
N ILE A 110 -12.43 14.14 2.61
CA ILE A 110 -11.39 13.60 1.70
C ILE A 110 -11.58 14.11 0.27
N GLY A 111 -12.83 14.19 -0.20
CA GLY A 111 -13.13 14.74 -1.53
C GLY A 111 -12.70 16.20 -1.67
N ARG A 112 -12.96 17.03 -0.66
CA ARG A 112 -12.50 18.42 -0.62
C ARG A 112 -10.98 18.52 -0.55
N GLU A 113 -10.34 17.81 0.38
CA GLU A 113 -8.87 17.77 0.50
C GLU A 113 -8.21 17.38 -0.82
N ARG A 114 -8.84 16.49 -1.60
CA ARG A 114 -8.33 16.11 -2.91
C ARG A 114 -8.42 17.22 -3.96
N ILE A 115 -9.44 18.09 -3.87
CA ILE A 115 -9.55 19.28 -4.71
C ILE A 115 -8.48 20.29 -4.29
N ASP A 116 -8.35 20.53 -2.98
CA ASP A 116 -7.33 21.43 -2.43
C ASP A 116 -5.92 21.02 -2.89
N GLU A 117 -5.62 19.72 -2.94
CA GLU A 117 -4.34 19.18 -3.45
C GLU A 117 -4.10 19.35 -4.95
N ILE A 118 -5.15 19.50 -5.74
CA ILE A 118 -5.00 19.76 -7.18
C ILE A 118 -4.59 21.22 -7.38
N GLU A 119 -5.11 22.12 -6.54
CA GLU A 119 -4.76 23.53 -6.56
C GLU A 119 -3.39 23.79 -5.92
N ASP A 120 -3.12 23.13 -4.79
CA ASP A 120 -1.85 23.19 -4.06
C ASP A 120 -1.29 21.78 -3.77
N PRO A 121 -0.41 21.25 -4.64
CA PRO A 121 0.20 19.94 -4.47
C PRO A 121 1.05 19.77 -3.19
N GLU A 122 1.52 20.86 -2.56
CA GLU A 122 2.32 20.80 -1.34
C GLU A 122 1.52 20.20 -0.17
N ILE A 123 0.21 20.47 -0.12
CA ILE A 123 -0.72 19.85 0.83
C ILE A 123 -0.63 18.32 0.77
N GLY A 124 -0.47 17.76 -0.42
CA GLY A 124 -0.32 16.31 -0.62
C GLY A 124 0.98 15.77 -0.03
N ILE A 125 2.07 16.56 -0.10
CA ILE A 125 3.37 16.23 0.48
C ILE A 125 3.30 16.27 2.00
N ASP A 126 2.72 17.34 2.57
CA ASP A 126 2.55 17.49 4.02
C ASP A 126 1.70 16.36 4.60
N ARG A 127 0.59 16.01 3.94
CA ARG A 127 -0.25 14.88 4.35
C ARG A 127 0.51 13.55 4.30
N LEU A 128 1.37 13.36 3.29
CA LEU A 128 2.22 12.17 3.20
C LEU A 128 3.21 12.12 4.38
N MET A 129 3.84 13.24 4.70
CA MET A 129 4.74 13.36 5.85
C MET A 129 4.02 13.06 7.16
N GLU A 130 2.86 13.66 7.39
CA GLU A 130 2.04 13.42 8.58
C GLU A 130 1.61 11.94 8.68
N THR A 131 1.28 11.31 7.55
CA THR A 131 0.92 9.89 7.50
C THR A 131 2.07 8.99 7.96
N TYR A 132 3.31 9.28 7.55
CA TYR A 132 4.47 8.54 8.06
C TYR A 132 4.78 8.85 9.52
N LEU A 133 4.66 10.12 9.96
CA LEU A 133 4.86 10.49 11.36
C LEU A 133 3.89 9.74 12.27
N ARG A 134 2.60 9.68 11.91
CA ARG A 134 1.57 8.92 12.66
C ARG A 134 1.82 7.42 12.68
N LYS A 135 2.51 6.87 11.67
CA LYS A 135 2.97 5.48 11.66
C LYS A 135 4.20 5.24 12.54
N GLY A 136 4.80 6.28 13.13
CA GLY A 136 5.95 6.21 14.02
C GLY A 136 7.31 6.41 13.36
N TYR A 137 7.35 6.79 12.08
CA TYR A 137 8.62 7.03 11.39
C TYR A 137 9.22 8.39 11.80
N SER A 138 10.55 8.46 11.89
CA SER A 138 11.25 9.72 12.16
C SER A 138 11.28 10.64 10.94
N THR A 139 11.29 11.95 11.15
CA THR A 139 11.43 12.96 10.08
C THR A 139 12.65 12.73 9.19
N SER A 140 13.79 12.33 9.77
CA SER A 140 15.00 11.99 9.00
C SER A 140 14.76 10.83 8.03
N TRP A 141 14.14 9.74 8.49
CA TRP A 141 13.77 8.61 7.64
C TRP A 141 12.76 9.03 6.55
N ILE A 142 11.78 9.87 6.89
CA ILE A 142 10.77 10.36 5.94
C ILE A 142 11.44 11.17 4.82
N ASN A 143 12.31 12.12 5.17
CA ASN A 143 13.05 12.91 4.20
C ASN A 143 13.92 12.03 3.29
N GLN A 144 14.56 11.01 3.86
CA GLN A 144 15.32 10.03 3.08
C GLN A 144 14.41 9.23 2.14
N ARG A 145 13.22 8.85 2.61
CA ARG A 145 12.23 8.14 1.80
C ARG A 145 11.72 9.00 0.64
N LEU A 146 11.45 10.28 0.85
CA LEU A 146 11.07 11.21 -0.23
C LEU A 146 12.17 11.31 -1.29
N LYS A 147 13.43 11.49 -0.89
CA LYS A 147 14.58 11.46 -1.83
C LYS A 147 14.72 10.15 -2.59
N SER A 148 14.43 9.02 -1.94
CA SER A 148 14.44 7.73 -2.64
C SER A 148 13.36 7.61 -3.72
N ILE A 149 12.23 8.33 -3.60
CA ILE A 149 11.18 8.36 -4.62
C ILE A 149 11.68 9.12 -5.85
N GLU A 150 12.35 10.25 -5.65
CA GLU A 150 12.99 11.03 -6.71
C GLU A 150 14.03 10.18 -7.49
N VAL A 151 14.99 9.58 -6.79
CA VAL A 151 16.00 8.70 -7.43
C VAL A 151 15.36 7.55 -8.20
N ARG A 152 14.32 6.93 -7.63
CA ARG A 152 13.58 5.86 -8.30
C ARG A 152 12.87 6.35 -9.56
N LYS A 153 12.33 7.56 -9.53
CA LYS A 153 11.62 8.21 -10.64
C LYS A 153 12.58 8.50 -11.79
N GLU A 154 13.75 9.05 -11.50
CA GLU A 154 14.81 9.26 -12.51
C GLU A 154 15.19 7.95 -13.21
N LEU A 155 15.37 6.86 -12.46
CA LEU A 155 15.66 5.55 -13.02
C LEU A 155 14.52 5.05 -13.92
N THR A 156 13.25 5.20 -13.49
CA THR A 156 12.11 4.80 -14.33
C THR A 156 11.97 5.64 -15.60
N ASP A 157 12.36 6.91 -15.55
CA ASP A 157 12.28 7.81 -16.70
C ASP A 157 13.39 7.49 -17.70
N GLU A 158 14.59 7.20 -17.22
CA GLU A 158 15.66 6.69 -18.07
C GLU A 158 15.27 5.36 -18.73
N TRP A 159 14.66 4.41 -18.02
CA TRP A 159 14.14 3.18 -18.62
C TRP A 159 13.08 3.44 -19.70
N GLU A 160 12.17 4.38 -19.46
CA GLU A 160 11.15 4.77 -20.44
C GLU A 160 11.81 5.36 -21.69
N ASN A 161 12.80 6.24 -21.51
CA ASN A 161 13.60 6.82 -22.60
C ASN A 161 14.41 5.77 -23.39
N ARG A 162 14.75 4.64 -22.77
CA ARG A 162 15.41 3.48 -23.42
C ARG A 162 14.43 2.46 -24.00
N GLY A 163 13.13 2.76 -23.98
CA GLY A 163 12.10 1.90 -24.56
C GLY A 163 11.79 0.64 -23.73
N VAL A 164 12.14 0.62 -22.44
CA VAL A 164 11.76 -0.45 -21.53
C VAL A 164 10.27 -0.33 -21.19
N LYS A 165 9.54 -1.44 -21.25
CA LYS A 165 8.09 -1.45 -21.01
C LYS A 165 7.74 -1.40 -19.53
N LYS A 166 6.80 -0.52 -19.17
CA LYS A 166 6.24 -0.46 -17.81
C LYS A 166 5.60 -1.80 -17.44
N GLY A 167 5.67 -2.17 -16.15
CA GLY A 167 5.14 -3.44 -15.64
C GLY A 167 6.23 -4.50 -15.50
N GLN A 168 6.14 -5.58 -16.26
CA GLN A 168 6.99 -6.77 -16.07
C GLN A 168 8.47 -6.50 -16.27
N GLU A 169 8.87 -5.75 -17.30
CA GLU A 169 10.29 -5.43 -17.55
C GLU A 169 10.87 -4.56 -16.43
N TYR A 170 10.11 -3.59 -15.91
CA TYR A 170 10.53 -2.79 -14.75
C TYR A 170 10.71 -3.64 -13.49
N ALA A 171 9.82 -4.62 -13.27
CA ALA A 171 9.94 -5.54 -12.15
C ALA A 171 11.21 -6.39 -12.26
N ILE A 172 11.51 -6.92 -13.45
CA ILE A 172 12.72 -7.70 -13.71
C ILE A 172 13.99 -6.86 -13.47
N LEU A 173 14.07 -5.64 -14.01
CA LEU A 173 15.25 -4.78 -13.80
C LEU A 173 15.40 -4.38 -12.33
N THR A 174 14.29 -4.12 -11.63
CA THR A 174 14.30 -3.84 -10.20
C THR A 174 14.81 -5.06 -9.41
N ASP A 175 14.41 -6.26 -9.80
CA ASP A 175 14.90 -7.50 -9.20
C ASP A 175 16.39 -7.72 -9.45
N GLU A 176 16.89 -7.45 -10.66
CA GLU A 176 18.32 -7.53 -10.96
C GLU A 176 19.15 -6.58 -10.09
N ILE A 177 18.70 -5.32 -9.93
CA ILE A 177 19.34 -4.34 -9.03
C ILE A 177 19.32 -4.85 -7.60
N THR A 178 18.13 -5.21 -7.10
CA THR A 178 17.92 -5.61 -5.71
C THR A 178 18.74 -6.84 -5.36
N LYS A 179 18.78 -7.83 -6.26
CA LYS A 179 19.54 -9.07 -6.09
C LYS A 179 21.04 -8.82 -6.13
N ALA A 180 21.53 -7.95 -7.01
CA ALA A 180 22.94 -7.65 -7.12
C ALA A 180 23.49 -6.97 -5.85
N TRP A 181 22.72 -6.07 -5.21
CA TRP A 181 23.21 -5.39 -4.00
C TRP A 181 22.91 -6.15 -2.70
N SER A 182 21.70 -6.70 -2.55
CA SER A 182 21.23 -7.32 -1.30
C SER A 182 21.47 -8.83 -1.23
N GLY A 183 21.49 -9.50 -2.39
CA GLY A 183 21.46 -10.95 -2.52
C GLY A 183 20.05 -11.54 -2.68
N PHE A 184 18.98 -10.73 -2.59
CA PHE A 184 17.59 -11.16 -2.69
C PHE A 184 16.87 -10.53 -3.87
N THR A 185 15.95 -11.25 -4.52
CA THR A 185 14.93 -10.59 -5.35
C THR A 185 13.96 -9.78 -4.47
N THR A 186 13.19 -8.87 -5.05
CA THR A 186 12.22 -8.06 -4.27
C THR A 186 11.23 -8.93 -3.50
N LYS A 187 10.75 -10.03 -4.11
CA LYS A 187 9.86 -10.99 -3.46
C LYS A 187 10.53 -11.69 -2.28
N GLN A 188 11.73 -12.25 -2.50
CA GLN A 188 12.49 -12.93 -1.45
C GLN A 188 12.83 -11.98 -0.29
N TYR A 189 13.09 -10.71 -0.60
CA TYR A 189 13.43 -9.71 0.41
C TYR A 189 12.20 -9.32 1.25
N LYS A 190 11.02 -9.20 0.62
CA LYS A 190 9.75 -9.03 1.35
C LYS A 190 9.49 -10.20 2.30
N GLU A 191 9.66 -11.44 1.83
CA GLU A 191 9.51 -12.65 2.64
C GLU A 191 10.52 -12.67 3.80
N PHE A 192 11.78 -12.31 3.54
CA PHE A 192 12.83 -12.23 4.57
C PHE A 192 12.51 -11.22 5.68
N LYS A 193 11.85 -10.10 5.34
CA LYS A 193 11.37 -9.09 6.31
C LYS A 193 9.94 -9.36 6.82
N THR A 194 9.36 -10.53 6.53
CA THR A 194 7.99 -10.94 6.93
C THR A 194 6.88 -10.01 6.44
N LEU A 195 7.04 -9.45 5.25
CA LEU A 195 6.08 -8.54 4.62
C LEU A 195 5.14 -9.31 3.69
N LYS A 196 3.86 -8.92 3.67
CA LYS A 196 2.86 -9.49 2.74
C LYS A 196 2.59 -8.51 1.61
N LYS A 197 1.84 -7.44 1.92
CA LYS A 197 1.42 -6.41 0.96
C LYS A 197 2.23 -5.13 1.08
N GLU A 198 2.96 -5.00 2.17
CA GLU A 198 3.70 -3.80 2.50
C GLU A 198 4.79 -3.48 1.46
N ASN A 199 5.09 -2.20 1.31
CA ASN A 199 6.17 -1.74 0.45
C ASN A 199 7.51 -2.10 1.09
N LEU A 200 8.42 -2.73 0.33
CA LEU A 200 9.71 -3.15 0.87
C LEU A 200 10.55 -1.97 1.36
N ARG A 201 10.58 -0.85 0.62
CA ARG A 201 11.41 0.34 0.94
C ARG A 201 10.94 1.01 2.22
N ASP A 202 9.64 0.94 2.52
CA ASP A 202 9.10 1.49 3.76
C ASP A 202 9.52 0.69 5.00
N HIS A 203 10.01 -0.53 4.79
CA HIS A 203 10.48 -1.44 5.84
C HIS A 203 11.99 -1.70 5.79
N MET A 204 12.74 -0.91 5.01
CA MET A 204 14.19 -0.89 5.01
C MET A 204 14.73 0.00 6.15
N THR A 205 15.83 -0.42 6.75
CA THR A 205 16.67 0.42 7.62
C THR A 205 17.27 1.59 6.82
N ASN A 206 17.79 2.60 7.50
CA ASN A 206 18.41 3.77 6.85
C ASN A 206 19.51 3.36 5.86
N LEU A 207 20.41 2.45 6.25
CA LEU A 207 21.51 1.99 5.39
C LEU A 207 21.01 1.14 4.21
N GLU A 208 20.01 0.27 4.42
CA GLU A 208 19.39 -0.47 3.33
C GLU A 208 18.76 0.49 2.31
N LEU A 209 18.12 1.57 2.77
CA LEU A 209 17.53 2.58 1.90
C LEU A 209 18.59 3.41 1.14
N VAL A 210 19.69 3.81 1.80
CA VAL A 210 20.83 4.49 1.14
C VAL A 210 21.44 3.59 0.06
N LEU A 211 21.70 2.32 0.37
CA LEU A 211 22.30 1.40 -0.59
C LEU A 211 21.36 1.13 -1.76
N ASN A 212 20.05 1.02 -1.52
CA ASN A 212 19.08 0.90 -2.59
C ASN A 212 19.06 2.14 -3.49
N MET A 213 19.12 3.34 -2.93
CA MET A 213 19.23 4.59 -3.70
C MET A 213 20.54 4.63 -4.50
N LEU A 214 21.67 4.24 -3.91
CA LEU A 214 22.95 4.16 -4.61
C LEU A 214 22.89 3.20 -5.80
N ALA A 215 22.27 2.03 -5.61
CA ALA A 215 22.08 1.04 -6.66
C ALA A 215 21.24 1.59 -7.83
N GLU A 216 20.16 2.32 -7.51
CA GLU A 216 19.27 2.93 -8.50
C GLU A 216 19.96 4.09 -9.23
N ALA A 217 20.58 5.03 -8.50
CA ALA A 217 21.29 6.18 -9.06
C ALA A 217 22.44 5.75 -9.97
N THR A 218 23.27 4.80 -9.53
CA THR A 218 24.39 4.29 -10.36
C THR A 218 23.89 3.54 -11.59
N THR A 219 22.77 2.82 -11.51
CA THR A 219 22.15 2.21 -12.70
C THR A 219 21.73 3.28 -13.70
N THR A 220 21.08 4.36 -13.23
CA THR A 220 20.67 5.49 -14.06
C THR A 220 21.86 6.14 -14.75
N GLU A 221 22.90 6.48 -14.00
CA GLU A 221 24.10 7.14 -14.54
C GLU A 221 24.81 6.26 -15.57
N ILE A 222 24.97 4.95 -15.31
CA ILE A 222 25.54 4.03 -16.29
C ILE A 222 24.66 3.92 -17.54
N SER A 223 23.34 3.91 -17.40
CA SER A 223 22.41 3.85 -18.53
C SER A 223 22.50 5.10 -19.41
N LYS A 224 22.56 6.29 -18.81
CA LYS A 224 22.73 7.56 -19.53
C LYS A 224 23.97 7.55 -20.43
N GLU A 225 25.06 6.97 -19.95
CA GLU A 225 26.32 6.92 -20.72
C GLU A 225 26.43 5.77 -21.70
N LYS A 226 25.95 4.58 -21.33
CA LYS A 226 26.03 3.40 -22.21
C LYS A 226 24.92 3.37 -23.25
N LYS A 227 23.82 4.10 -23.03
CA LYS A 227 22.67 4.24 -23.93
C LYS A 227 22.20 2.88 -24.46
N PRO A 228 21.81 1.94 -23.57
CA PRO A 228 21.43 0.59 -23.97
C PRO A 228 20.25 0.62 -24.95
N LYS A 229 20.30 -0.21 -25.99
CA LYS A 229 19.27 -0.30 -27.03
C LYS A 229 18.35 -1.50 -26.83
N THR A 230 18.79 -2.50 -26.06
CA THR A 230 18.03 -3.73 -25.85
C THR A 230 17.70 -3.95 -24.37
N PHE A 231 16.64 -4.71 -24.11
CA PHE A 231 16.29 -5.09 -22.74
C PHE A 231 17.40 -5.88 -22.04
N LYS A 232 18.11 -6.76 -22.77
CA LYS A 232 19.25 -7.51 -22.23
C LYS A 232 20.42 -6.61 -21.83
N GLU A 233 20.66 -5.53 -22.58
CA GLU A 233 21.67 -4.53 -22.20
C GLU A 233 21.25 -3.76 -20.96
N ASN A 234 19.97 -3.37 -20.87
CA ASN A 234 19.41 -2.75 -19.67
C ASN A 234 19.56 -3.67 -18.45
N GLN A 235 19.31 -4.98 -18.58
CA GLN A 235 19.54 -5.95 -17.50
C GLN A 235 21.00 -5.98 -17.04
N LYS A 236 21.96 -5.95 -17.98
CA LYS A 236 23.39 -5.88 -17.64
C LYS A 236 23.72 -4.62 -16.85
N ILE A 237 23.17 -3.47 -17.25
CA ILE A 237 23.37 -2.18 -16.57
C ILE A 237 22.74 -2.18 -15.18
N ALA A 238 21.52 -2.73 -15.05
CA ALA A 238 20.84 -2.89 -13.77
C ALA A 238 21.68 -3.73 -12.78
N LYS A 239 22.25 -4.84 -13.27
CA LYS A 239 23.18 -5.67 -12.50
C LYS A 239 24.47 -4.93 -12.15
N GLN A 240 25.01 -4.08 -13.03
CA GLN A 240 26.21 -3.28 -12.76
C GLN A 240 25.96 -2.27 -11.64
N GLY A 241 24.90 -1.46 -11.73
CA GLY A 241 24.57 -0.48 -10.68
C GLY A 241 24.29 -1.16 -9.33
N GLY A 242 23.53 -2.26 -9.34
CA GLY A 242 23.34 -3.08 -8.14
C GLY A 242 24.64 -3.69 -7.59
N THR A 243 25.59 -4.07 -8.45
CA THR A 243 26.89 -4.61 -8.01
C THR A 243 27.73 -3.54 -7.31
N ILE A 244 27.69 -2.29 -7.78
CA ILE A 244 28.40 -1.17 -7.13
C ILE A 244 27.89 -1.01 -5.69
N ALA A 245 26.57 -0.89 -5.50
CA ALA A 245 26.00 -0.82 -4.16
C ALA A 245 26.27 -2.08 -3.32
N GLY A 246 26.28 -3.27 -3.95
CA GLY A 246 26.62 -4.52 -3.28
C GLY A 246 28.07 -4.57 -2.78
N ASN A 247 29.01 -3.99 -3.53
CA ASN A 247 30.40 -3.85 -3.12
C ASN A 247 30.53 -2.86 -1.97
N THR A 248 29.88 -1.68 -2.07
CA THR A 248 29.81 -0.70 -0.98
C THR A 248 29.24 -1.33 0.30
N ARG A 249 28.15 -2.10 0.19
CA ARG A 249 27.57 -2.84 1.32
C ARG A 249 28.62 -3.73 1.98
N LYS A 250 29.28 -4.59 1.21
CA LYS A 250 30.28 -5.55 1.73
C LYS A 250 31.42 -4.83 2.43
N GLU A 251 31.86 -3.70 1.89
CA GLU A 251 32.93 -2.90 2.51
C GLU A 251 32.49 -2.32 3.86
N ILE A 252 31.27 -1.78 3.95
CA ILE A 252 30.72 -1.27 5.22
C ILE A 252 30.56 -2.42 6.22
N GLU A 253 30.04 -3.57 5.80
CA GLU A 253 29.89 -4.75 6.65
C GLU A 253 31.24 -5.25 7.18
N ALA A 254 32.27 -5.27 6.33
CA ALA A 254 33.63 -5.65 6.73
C ALA A 254 34.25 -4.70 7.76
N LYS A 255 34.04 -3.39 7.60
CA LYS A 255 34.58 -2.36 8.51
C LYS A 255 33.79 -2.23 9.82
N SER A 256 32.47 -2.39 9.76
CA SER A 256 31.59 -2.23 10.93
C SER A 256 31.37 -3.50 11.73
N GLY A 257 31.63 -4.68 11.14
CA GLY A 257 31.34 -5.98 11.73
C GLY A 257 29.84 -6.33 11.81
N LYS A 258 28.95 -5.48 11.29
CA LYS A 258 27.50 -5.66 11.34
C LYS A 258 26.94 -5.88 9.94
N LYS A 259 26.02 -6.83 9.79
CA LYS A 259 25.26 -7.02 8.55
C LYS A 259 24.28 -5.86 8.34
N ILE A 260 24.21 -5.35 7.13
CA ILE A 260 23.29 -4.26 6.76
C ILE A 260 21.93 -4.83 6.35
N VAL A 261 21.93 -5.92 5.58
CA VAL A 261 20.70 -6.61 5.20
C VAL A 261 20.23 -7.46 6.37
N THR A 262 19.14 -7.03 7.02
CA THR A 262 18.63 -7.67 8.25
C THR A 262 17.14 -7.99 8.14
N ARG A 263 16.67 -8.89 9.01
CA ARG A 263 15.24 -9.20 9.14
C ARG A 263 14.44 -8.08 9.80
N GLU A 264 15.12 -7.05 10.33
CA GLU A 264 14.46 -5.94 11.00
C GLU A 264 13.57 -5.19 10.01
N ASN A 265 12.33 -4.94 10.43
CA ASN A 265 11.37 -4.17 9.68
C ASN A 265 10.95 -2.91 10.44
N ALA A 266 10.27 -1.98 9.77
CA ALA A 266 9.88 -0.70 10.37
C ALA A 266 9.13 -0.84 11.71
N LYS A 267 8.23 -1.83 11.86
CA LYS A 267 7.48 -2.02 13.11
C LYS A 267 8.42 -2.34 14.27
N GLN A 268 9.37 -3.26 14.05
CA GLN A 268 10.36 -3.64 15.06
C GLN A 268 11.32 -2.49 15.40
N LEU A 269 11.71 -1.68 14.41
CA LEU A 269 12.57 -0.52 14.61
C LEU A 269 11.88 0.56 15.46
N ILE A 270 10.59 0.79 15.20
CA ILE A 270 9.77 1.76 15.94
C ILE A 270 9.52 1.26 17.37
N GLU A 271 9.18 -0.01 17.56
CA GLU A 271 9.00 -0.61 18.89
C GLU A 271 10.28 -0.57 19.74
N LYS A 272 11.45 -0.86 19.15
CA LYS A 272 12.73 -0.75 19.86
C LYS A 272 13.01 0.68 20.31
N LYS A 273 12.80 1.65 19.42
CA LYS A 273 13.02 3.07 19.73
C LYS A 273 12.12 3.57 20.86
N ASN A 274 10.85 3.17 20.88
CA ASN A 274 9.94 3.55 21.96
C ASN A 274 10.39 2.97 23.31
N LYS A 275 10.87 1.71 23.34
CA LYS A 275 11.42 1.08 24.56
C LYS A 275 12.72 1.71 25.08
N GLU A 276 13.49 2.36 24.21
CA GLU A 276 14.71 3.09 24.60
C GLU A 276 14.41 4.49 25.16
N LEU A 277 13.29 5.10 24.76
CA LEU A 277 12.81 6.40 25.27
C LEU A 277 12.09 6.28 26.62
N ASP A 278 11.56 5.09 26.94
CA ASP A 278 10.90 4.77 28.22
C ASP A 278 11.88 4.35 29.34
N LYS A 279 13.20 4.39 29.08
CA LYS A 279 14.27 4.08 30.05
C LYS A 279 15.06 5.34 30.40
#